data_AF-A0A261FF43-F1
#
_entry.id   AF-A0A261FF43-F1
#
_cell.length_a   1.000
_cell.length_b   1.000
_cell.length_c   1.000
_cell.angle_alpha   90.00
_cell.angle_beta   90.00
_cell.angle_gamma   90.00
#
_symmetry.space_group_name_H-M   'P 1'
#
loop_
_entity.id
_entity.type
_entity.pdbx_description
1 polymer ?
#
loop_
_entity_poly.entity_id
_entity_poly.type
_entity_poly.pdbx_seq_one_letter_code
_entity_poly.pdbx_strand_id
1 'polypeptide(L)'
;MTDNNADNNADKNNDRDPDSLSEEEINAALAGFEDELNDLDSGLGNFDDELQGLLGNKAKAAVLITQLSAPDLLAAFCQLSDISAHCVGSDQGAVAVLRNVDGDGPESAARDLTTVVSGLSVVLAVNRADKLEATLWVNGKPGNKFAPPVLFMSTPSFVEDLLIGTSNIDDVRAAGYQIADSGDYDRAAALQVIAKHTKFGRGGSTRNSSVK
;
A
#
# COMPACT_ATOMS: atom_id res chain seq x y z
N MET A 1 -41.72 65.79 -36.56
CA MET A 1 -43.08 65.22 -36.55
C MET A 1 -42.95 63.73 -36.81
N THR A 2 -42.96 62.88 -35.77
CA THR A 2 -44.16 62.24 -35.16
C THR A 2 -44.94 61.40 -36.18
N ASP A 3 -45.42 60.19 -35.95
CA ASP A 3 -45.24 59.10 -34.98
C ASP A 3 -46.23 58.00 -35.45
N ASN A 4 -45.99 56.76 -35.01
CA ASN A 4 -46.95 55.65 -34.86
C ASN A 4 -47.44 54.89 -36.11
N ASN A 5 -47.12 53.60 -36.28
CA ASN A 5 -47.40 52.39 -35.46
C ASN A 5 -48.81 51.83 -35.72
N ALA A 6 -48.87 50.68 -36.38
CA ALA A 6 -50.03 49.81 -36.49
C ALA A 6 -49.54 48.35 -36.52
N ASP A 7 -49.58 47.77 -35.32
CA ASP A 7 -49.72 46.37 -34.93
C ASP A 7 -49.86 45.31 -36.02
N ASN A 8 -49.00 44.29 -35.94
CA ASN A 8 -49.38 42.90 -36.16
C ASN A 8 -48.56 42.02 -35.22
N ASN A 9 -49.00 42.00 -33.96
CA ASN A 9 -48.48 41.11 -32.93
C ASN A 9 -49.16 39.74 -33.09
N ALA A 10 -48.52 38.83 -33.83
CA ALA A 10 -48.89 37.43 -33.83
C ALA A 10 -48.27 36.79 -32.58
N ASP A 11 -49.02 36.92 -31.47
CA ASP A 11 -48.74 36.33 -30.18
C ASP A 11 -48.66 34.80 -30.34
N LYS A 12 -47.45 34.26 -30.47
CA LYS A 12 -47.21 32.85 -30.22
C LYS A 12 -47.15 32.69 -28.70
N ASN A 13 -48.32 32.48 -28.11
CA ASN A 13 -48.44 31.95 -26.75
C ASN A 13 -47.65 30.64 -26.71
N ASN A 14 -46.42 30.73 -26.21
CA ASN A 14 -45.63 29.57 -25.86
C ASN A 14 -46.11 29.18 -24.47
N ASP A 15 -47.18 28.39 -24.43
CA ASP A 15 -47.63 27.67 -23.24
C ASP A 15 -46.48 26.73 -22.85
N ARG A 16 -45.51 27.24 -22.10
CA ARG A 16 -44.55 26.42 -21.36
C ARG A 16 -45.31 25.89 -20.16
N ASP A 17 -45.68 24.61 -20.23
CA ASP A 17 -46.11 23.85 -19.08
C ASP A 17 -45.05 24.03 -17.97
N PRO A 18 -45.42 24.55 -16.78
CA PRO A 18 -44.47 24.79 -15.69
C PRO A 18 -43.92 23.49 -15.06
N ASP A 19 -44.38 22.32 -15.53
CA ASP A 19 -44.03 21.00 -15.01
C ASP A 19 -43.17 20.15 -15.98
N SER A 20 -42.80 20.64 -17.17
CA SER A 20 -41.90 19.89 -18.06
C SER A 20 -40.43 20.17 -17.69
N LEU A 21 -39.92 19.46 -16.68
CA LEU A 21 -38.48 19.42 -16.43
C LEU A 21 -37.78 18.83 -17.65
N SER A 22 -36.72 19.48 -18.14
CA SER A 22 -35.94 18.95 -19.25
C SER A 22 -35.15 17.72 -18.81
N GLU A 23 -34.89 16.80 -19.75
CA GLU A 23 -34.09 15.58 -19.47
C GLU A 23 -32.69 15.94 -18.93
N GLU A 24 -32.16 17.10 -19.31
CA GLU A 24 -30.92 17.69 -18.79
C GLU A 24 -31.00 18.02 -17.29
N GLU A 25 -32.10 18.63 -16.82
CA GLU A 25 -32.29 18.99 -15.42
C GLU A 25 -32.47 17.75 -14.53
N ILE A 26 -33.14 16.72 -15.06
CA ILE A 26 -33.32 15.43 -14.37
C ILE A 26 -31.98 14.71 -14.23
N ASN A 27 -31.16 14.69 -15.29
CA ASN A 27 -29.84 14.08 -15.25
C ASN A 27 -28.88 14.84 -14.32
N ALA A 28 -28.93 16.17 -14.32
CA ALA A 28 -28.12 16.98 -13.40
C ALA A 28 -28.49 16.76 -11.93
N ALA A 29 -29.78 16.64 -11.63
CA ALA A 29 -30.27 16.34 -10.28
C ALA A 29 -29.88 14.91 -9.84
N LEU A 30 -29.91 13.94 -10.76
CA LEU A 30 -29.51 12.56 -10.48
C LEU A 30 -28.00 12.44 -10.25
N ALA A 31 -27.18 13.11 -11.08
CA ALA A 31 -25.72 13.12 -10.92
C ALA A 31 -25.28 13.74 -9.58
N GLY A 32 -25.93 14.83 -9.16
CA GLY A 32 -25.67 15.43 -7.84
C GLY A 32 -26.02 14.49 -6.67
N PHE A 33 -27.05 13.66 -6.84
CA PHE A 33 -27.44 12.64 -5.87
C PHE A 33 -26.46 11.46 -5.83
N GLU A 34 -25.94 11.04 -6.98
CA GLU A 34 -24.93 9.98 -7.08
C GLU A 34 -23.61 10.40 -6.43
N ASP A 35 -23.18 11.65 -6.62
CA ASP A 35 -22.00 12.21 -5.97
C ASP A 35 -22.16 12.27 -4.43
N GLU A 36 -23.31 12.71 -3.92
CA GLU A 36 -23.60 12.70 -2.48
C GLU A 36 -23.64 11.28 -1.88
N LEU A 37 -24.16 10.30 -2.63
CA LEU A 37 -24.16 8.89 -2.21
C LEU A 37 -22.76 8.29 -2.18
N ASN A 38 -21.91 8.61 -3.16
CA ASN A 38 -20.52 8.16 -3.20
C ASN A 38 -19.68 8.80 -2.09
N ASP A 39 -19.91 10.07 -1.77
CA ASP A 39 -19.23 10.76 -0.66
C ASP A 39 -19.65 10.17 0.70
N LEU A 40 -20.94 9.83 0.86
CA LEU A 40 -21.43 9.14 2.05
C LEU A 40 -20.88 7.72 2.18
N ASP A 41 -20.83 6.94 1.09
CA ASP A 41 -20.27 5.58 1.10
C ASP A 41 -18.76 5.58 1.40
N SER A 42 -18.02 6.51 0.78
CA SER A 42 -16.60 6.74 1.06
C SER A 42 -16.37 7.17 2.51
N GLY A 43 -17.23 8.05 3.04
CA GLY A 43 -17.20 8.49 4.43
C GLY A 43 -17.50 7.37 5.43
N LEU A 44 -18.44 6.48 5.11
CA LEU A 44 -18.75 5.31 5.93
C LEU A 44 -17.62 4.28 5.93
N GLY A 45 -16.99 4.01 4.77
CA GLY A 45 -15.84 3.13 4.67
C GLY A 45 -14.62 3.65 5.45
N ASN A 46 -14.35 4.95 5.37
CA ASN A 46 -13.27 5.57 6.12
C ASN A 46 -13.54 5.60 7.63
N PHE A 47 -14.80 5.84 8.04
CA PHE A 47 -15.19 5.80 9.45
C PHE A 47 -15.10 4.38 10.04
N ASP A 48 -15.52 3.35 9.29
CA ASP A 48 -15.36 1.96 9.74
C ASP A 48 -13.88 1.59 9.86
N ASP A 49 -13.04 1.97 8.90
CA ASP A 49 -11.59 1.75 8.98
C ASP A 49 -10.94 2.46 10.17
N GLU A 50 -11.38 3.68 10.50
CA GLU A 50 -10.94 4.40 11.70
C GLU A 50 -11.39 3.70 12.98
N LEU A 51 -12.64 3.21 13.02
CA LEU A 51 -13.18 2.46 14.15
C LEU A 51 -12.48 1.11 14.33
N GLN A 52 -12.28 0.34 13.24
CA GLN A 52 -11.52 -0.91 13.26
C GLN A 52 -10.07 -0.65 13.68
N GLY A 53 -9.48 0.47 13.25
CA GLY A 53 -8.20 0.95 13.74
C GLY A 53 -8.19 1.12 15.25
N LEU A 54 -9.17 1.86 15.81
CA LEU A 54 -9.30 2.11 17.25
C LEU A 54 -9.55 0.83 18.05
N LEU A 55 -10.29 -0.12 17.48
CA LEU A 55 -10.53 -1.44 18.05
C LEU A 55 -9.31 -2.37 17.91
N GLY A 56 -8.29 -1.98 17.13
CA GLY A 56 -7.09 -2.76 16.85
C GLY A 56 -7.26 -3.83 15.76
N ASN A 57 -8.44 -3.89 15.13
CA ASN A 57 -8.84 -4.89 14.14
C ASN A 57 -8.32 -4.60 12.73
N LYS A 58 -7.81 -3.39 12.45
CA LYS A 58 -7.20 -3.05 11.15
C LYS A 58 -6.05 -2.07 11.33
N ALA A 59 -4.93 -2.32 10.67
CA ALA A 59 -3.84 -1.37 10.61
C ALA A 59 -4.03 -0.38 9.46
N LYS A 60 -3.62 0.88 9.64
CA LYS A 60 -3.56 1.87 8.55
C LYS A 60 -2.48 1.49 7.54
N ALA A 61 -1.36 0.97 8.02
CA ALA A 61 -0.26 0.50 7.19
C ALA A 61 0.58 -0.55 7.96
N ALA A 62 1.18 -1.47 7.21
CA ALA A 62 2.15 -2.42 7.75
C ALA A 62 3.28 -2.70 6.75
N VAL A 63 4.51 -2.73 7.26
CA VAL A 63 5.70 -3.02 6.46
C VAL A 63 6.63 -4.00 7.16
N LEU A 64 7.30 -4.83 6.36
CA LEU A 64 8.38 -5.73 6.77
C LEU A 64 9.71 -5.17 6.29
N ILE A 65 10.52 -4.68 7.22
CA ILE A 65 11.84 -4.12 6.93
C ILE A 65 12.89 -5.21 7.07
N THR A 66 13.66 -5.41 6.01
CA THR A 66 14.68 -6.47 5.93
C THR A 66 16.03 -5.90 5.53
N GLN A 67 17.09 -6.67 5.75
CA GLN A 67 18.44 -6.37 5.29
C GLN A 67 18.77 -7.09 3.97
N LEU A 68 17.76 -7.53 3.22
CA LEU A 68 17.96 -8.16 1.92
C LEU A 68 18.34 -7.10 0.89
N SER A 69 19.35 -7.39 0.08
CA SER A 69 19.88 -6.45 -0.91
C SER A 69 19.00 -6.28 -2.14
N ALA A 70 17.98 -7.12 -2.33
CA ALA A 70 17.23 -7.18 -3.58
C ALA A 70 15.71 -7.34 -3.34
N PRO A 71 14.86 -6.50 -3.97
CA PRO A 71 13.42 -6.57 -3.78
C PRO A 71 12.77 -7.82 -4.41
N ASP A 72 13.32 -8.33 -5.51
CA ASP A 72 12.87 -9.58 -6.15
C ASP A 72 13.07 -10.79 -5.24
N LEU A 73 14.19 -10.83 -4.50
CA LEU A 73 14.46 -11.87 -3.51
C LEU A 73 13.45 -11.83 -2.36
N LEU A 74 13.15 -10.63 -1.85
CA LEU A 74 12.15 -10.47 -0.80
C LEU A 74 10.76 -10.87 -1.30
N ALA A 75 10.37 -10.44 -2.51
CA ALA A 75 9.09 -10.81 -3.12
C ALA A 75 8.95 -12.32 -3.31
N ALA A 76 10.02 -12.99 -3.73
CA ALA A 76 10.04 -14.45 -3.83
C ALA A 76 9.85 -15.13 -2.46
N PHE A 77 10.47 -14.62 -1.39
CA PHE A 77 10.25 -15.16 -0.04
C PHE A 77 8.83 -14.89 0.48
N CYS A 78 8.28 -13.71 0.20
CA CYS A 78 6.88 -13.40 0.49
C CYS A 78 5.96 -14.39 -0.21
N GLN A 79 6.18 -14.66 -1.50
CA GLN A 79 5.40 -15.62 -2.25
C GLN A 79 5.51 -17.06 -1.73
N LEU A 80 6.70 -17.49 -1.31
CA LEU A 80 6.87 -18.80 -0.66
C LEU A 80 6.13 -18.92 0.68
N SER A 81 5.95 -17.79 1.36
CA SER A 81 5.30 -17.71 2.67
C SER A 81 3.82 -17.32 2.56
N ASP A 82 3.26 -17.27 1.35
CA ASP A 82 1.87 -16.86 1.07
C ASP A 82 1.53 -15.43 1.56
N ILE A 83 2.52 -14.53 1.47
CA ILE A 83 2.40 -13.13 1.90
C ILE A 83 2.21 -12.25 0.68
N SER A 84 1.06 -11.58 0.63
CA SER A 84 0.76 -10.58 -0.41
C SER A 84 1.35 -9.21 -0.05
N ALA A 85 2.39 -8.82 -0.78
CA ALA A 85 3.13 -7.58 -0.57
C ALA A 85 3.75 -7.00 -1.86
N HIS A 86 3.98 -5.69 -1.86
CA HIS A 86 4.89 -5.01 -2.78
C HIS A 86 6.26 -4.84 -2.12
N CYS A 87 7.32 -5.39 -2.72
CA CYS A 87 8.66 -5.30 -2.18
C CYS A 87 9.43 -4.18 -2.85
N VAL A 88 9.87 -3.20 -2.05
CA VAL A 88 10.58 -2.00 -2.50
C VAL A 88 12.06 -2.16 -2.16
N GLY A 89 12.92 -1.96 -3.15
CA GLY A 89 14.38 -2.00 -2.97
C GLY A 89 14.93 -0.66 -2.51
N SER A 90 15.88 -0.69 -1.58
CA SER A 90 16.64 0.48 -1.15
C SER A 90 18.09 0.13 -0.82
N ASP A 91 18.92 1.14 -0.63
CA ASP A 91 20.30 1.00 -0.14
C ASP A 91 20.39 0.50 1.31
N GLN A 92 19.37 0.77 2.13
CA GLN A 92 19.24 0.29 3.51
C GLN A 92 18.60 -1.10 3.62
N GLY A 93 18.27 -1.73 2.48
CA GLY A 93 17.63 -3.04 2.39
C GLY A 93 16.22 -3.01 1.79
N ALA A 94 15.71 -4.17 1.42
CA ALA A 94 14.38 -4.32 0.84
C ALA A 94 13.28 -4.26 1.91
N VAL A 95 12.18 -3.59 1.59
CA VAL A 95 11.02 -3.41 2.46
C VAL A 95 9.77 -3.99 1.78
N ALA A 96 9.04 -4.87 2.46
CA ALA A 96 7.77 -5.41 1.96
C ALA A 96 6.61 -4.60 2.52
N VAL A 97 5.85 -3.94 1.66
CA VAL A 97 4.61 -3.23 2.00
C VAL A 97 3.46 -4.23 1.92
N LEU A 98 2.85 -4.54 3.06
CA LEU A 98 1.84 -5.59 3.17
C LEU A 98 0.48 -5.10 2.67
N ARG A 99 -0.22 -5.95 1.91
CA ARG A 99 -1.60 -5.68 1.50
C ARG A 99 -2.62 -6.08 2.56
N ASN A 100 -2.37 -7.19 3.26
CA ASN A 100 -3.21 -7.62 4.37
C ASN A 100 -2.79 -6.87 5.64
N VAL A 101 -3.63 -5.92 6.05
CA VAL A 101 -3.48 -5.12 7.26
C VAL A 101 -4.55 -5.44 8.31
N ASP A 102 -5.39 -6.44 8.05
CA ASP A 102 -6.51 -6.80 8.91
C ASP A 102 -6.05 -7.69 10.07
N GLY A 103 -6.67 -7.50 11.23
CA GLY A 103 -6.44 -8.28 12.44
C GLY A 103 -4.95 -8.46 12.74
N ASP A 104 -4.54 -9.70 12.92
CA ASP A 104 -3.16 -10.15 13.11
C ASP A 104 -2.45 -10.58 11.81
N GLY A 105 -2.97 -10.16 10.65
CA GLY A 105 -2.39 -10.40 9.33
C GLY A 105 -0.93 -9.96 9.21
N PRO A 106 -0.58 -8.72 9.62
CA PRO A 106 0.82 -8.26 9.63
C PRO A 106 1.76 -9.11 10.49
N GLU A 107 1.31 -9.48 11.70
CA GLU A 107 2.07 -10.29 12.64
C GLU A 107 2.22 -11.74 12.15
N SER A 108 1.18 -12.27 11.50
CA SER A 108 1.22 -13.59 10.84
C SER A 108 2.20 -13.58 9.68
N ALA A 109 2.20 -12.55 8.84
CA ALA A 109 3.17 -12.40 7.75
C ALA A 109 4.61 -12.37 8.28
N ALA A 110 4.90 -11.61 9.34
CA ALA A 110 6.23 -11.58 9.94
C ALA A 110 6.65 -12.95 10.53
N ARG A 111 5.71 -13.65 11.18
CA ARG A 111 5.91 -14.99 11.71
C ARG A 111 6.24 -15.98 10.60
N ASP A 112 5.44 -15.99 9.55
CA ASP A 112 5.53 -16.98 8.47
C ASP A 112 6.81 -16.77 7.67
N LEU A 113 7.11 -15.52 7.31
CA LEU A 113 8.33 -15.18 6.58
C LEU A 113 9.60 -15.61 7.33
N THR A 114 9.68 -15.32 8.63
CA THR A 114 10.84 -15.66 9.46
C THR A 114 10.88 -17.14 9.87
N THR A 115 9.78 -17.88 9.69
CA THR A 115 9.72 -19.33 9.90
C THR A 115 10.14 -20.10 8.64
N VAL A 116 9.63 -19.67 7.48
CA VAL A 116 9.93 -20.26 6.17
C VAL A 116 11.38 -20.00 5.78
N VAL A 117 11.90 -18.80 6.03
CA VAL A 117 13.27 -18.41 5.69
C VAL A 117 14.14 -18.46 6.94
N SER A 118 14.80 -19.60 7.15
CA SER A 118 15.67 -19.81 8.31
C SER A 118 16.79 -18.77 8.41
N GLY A 119 16.94 -18.15 9.58
CA GLY A 119 17.97 -17.15 9.84
C GLY A 119 17.64 -15.74 9.32
N LEU A 120 16.49 -15.56 8.66
CA LEU A 120 16.01 -14.23 8.31
C LEU A 120 15.48 -13.52 9.56
N SER A 121 15.94 -12.30 9.77
CA SER A 121 15.37 -11.37 10.73
C SER A 121 14.64 -10.25 10.00
N VAL A 122 13.50 -9.86 10.55
CA VAL A 122 12.64 -8.82 9.96
C VAL A 122 12.13 -7.91 11.06
N VAL A 123 12.10 -6.61 10.82
CA VAL A 123 11.37 -5.68 11.69
C VAL A 123 9.99 -5.45 11.07
N LEU A 124 8.95 -5.87 11.77
CA LEU A 124 7.57 -5.56 11.42
C LEU A 124 7.23 -4.20 12.04
N ALA A 125 6.87 -3.23 11.21
CA ALA A 125 6.31 -1.97 11.65
C ALA A 125 4.84 -1.88 11.25
N VAL A 126 3.97 -1.61 12.22
CA VAL A 126 2.52 -1.52 12.03
C VAL A 126 2.02 -0.21 12.62
N ASN A 127 1.22 0.54 11.87
CA ASN A 127 0.48 1.68 12.39
C ASN A 127 -0.98 1.27 12.61
N ARG A 128 -1.40 1.16 13.89
CA ARG A 128 -2.80 0.93 14.27
C ARG A 128 -3.31 2.17 15.00
N ALA A 129 -4.35 2.82 14.49
CA ALA A 129 -4.91 4.04 15.09
C ALA A 129 -3.86 5.09 15.52
N ASP A 130 -2.97 5.46 14.60
CA ASP A 130 -1.90 6.46 14.82
C ASP A 130 -0.86 6.07 15.87
N LYS A 131 -0.90 4.80 16.32
CA LYS A 131 0.11 4.19 17.16
C LYS A 131 0.99 3.28 16.31
N LEU A 132 2.22 3.74 16.11
CA LEU A 132 3.24 2.97 15.42
C LEU A 132 3.96 2.03 16.39
N GLU A 133 3.90 0.73 16.09
CA GLU A 133 4.66 -0.31 16.80
C GLU A 133 5.64 -0.98 15.84
N ALA A 134 6.91 -1.07 16.24
CA ALA A 134 7.94 -1.77 15.49
C ALA A 134 8.52 -2.91 16.32
N THR A 135 8.48 -4.14 15.81
CA THR A 135 8.92 -5.35 16.53
C THR A 135 9.86 -6.18 15.67
N LEU A 136 11.00 -6.60 16.24
CA LEU A 136 11.90 -7.57 15.62
C LEU A 136 11.28 -8.97 15.65
N TRP A 137 11.31 -9.67 14.52
CA TRP A 137 10.91 -11.06 14.38
C TRP A 137 12.08 -11.91 13.93
N VAL A 138 12.26 -13.05 14.62
CA VAL A 138 13.28 -14.05 14.29
C VAL A 138 12.70 -15.45 14.55
N ASN A 139 12.80 -16.35 13.56
CA ASN A 139 12.32 -17.73 13.67
C ASN A 139 10.87 -17.84 14.19
N GLY A 140 9.97 -17.00 13.67
CA GLY A 140 8.55 -17.01 14.02
C GLY A 140 8.21 -16.42 15.39
N LYS A 141 9.16 -15.78 16.07
CA LYS A 141 8.97 -15.22 17.42
C LYS A 141 9.21 -13.71 17.46
N PRO A 142 8.33 -12.95 18.12
CA PRO A 142 8.56 -11.53 18.38
C PRO A 142 9.66 -11.37 19.44
N GLY A 143 10.49 -10.35 19.24
CA GLY A 143 11.59 -9.98 20.11
C GLY A 143 11.51 -8.51 20.52
N ASN A 144 12.63 -7.79 20.38
CA ASN A 144 12.74 -6.40 20.80
C ASN A 144 11.79 -5.49 20.04
N LYS A 145 11.20 -4.52 20.76
CA LYS A 145 10.45 -3.41 20.17
C LYS A 145 11.35 -2.19 19.98
N PHE A 146 11.11 -1.44 18.92
CA PHE A 146 11.82 -0.19 18.62
C PHE A 146 10.86 0.99 18.71
N ALA A 147 11.35 2.10 19.26
CA ALA A 147 10.61 3.36 19.20
C ALA A 147 10.63 3.90 17.75
N PRO A 148 9.57 4.58 17.28
CA PRO A 148 9.50 5.09 15.91
C PRO A 148 10.72 5.92 15.49
N PRO A 149 11.25 6.86 16.32
CA PRO A 149 12.45 7.61 15.92
C PRO A 149 13.67 6.73 15.67
N VAL A 150 13.83 5.65 16.45
CA VAL A 150 14.95 4.71 16.30
C VAL A 150 14.80 3.90 15.01
N LEU A 151 13.57 3.50 14.67
CA LEU A 151 13.27 2.81 13.43
C LEU A 151 13.67 3.69 12.22
N PHE A 152 13.16 4.93 12.19
CA PHE A 152 13.29 5.83 11.04
C PHE A 152 14.72 6.30 10.78
N MET A 153 15.59 6.32 11.79
CA MET A 153 17.03 6.58 11.59
C MET A 153 17.74 5.50 10.75
N SER A 154 17.13 4.32 10.61
CA SER A 154 17.71 3.15 9.95
C SER A 154 16.93 2.65 8.74
N THR A 155 15.89 3.37 8.32
CA THR A 155 15.04 3.01 7.19
C THR A 155 15.04 4.10 6.11
N PRO A 156 14.73 3.76 4.86
CA PRO A 156 14.48 4.76 3.81
C PRO A 156 13.33 5.71 4.19
N SER A 157 13.37 6.94 3.69
CA SER A 157 12.35 7.97 3.97
C SER A 157 10.93 7.54 3.58
N PHE A 158 10.79 6.81 2.47
CA PHE A 158 9.47 6.34 2.02
C PHE A 158 8.78 5.43 3.04
N VAL A 159 9.53 4.78 3.94
CA VAL A 159 8.95 3.92 4.99
C VAL A 159 8.15 4.74 5.99
N GLU A 160 8.67 5.90 6.39
CA GLU A 160 7.95 6.82 7.27
C GLU A 160 6.70 7.35 6.58
N ASP A 161 6.85 7.78 5.32
CA ASP A 161 5.73 8.33 4.55
C ASP A 161 4.61 7.31 4.34
N LEU A 162 4.95 6.05 4.05
CA LEU A 162 3.97 4.96 3.94
C LEU A 162 3.30 4.65 5.28
N LEU A 163 4.06 4.61 6.38
CA LEU A 163 3.53 4.24 7.69
C LEU A 163 2.62 5.31 8.29
N ILE A 164 2.88 6.59 8.00
CA ILE A 164 2.05 7.72 8.44
C ILE A 164 0.90 7.97 7.45
N GLY A 165 1.00 7.47 6.22
CA GLY A 165 -0.03 7.61 5.19
C GLY A 165 0.08 8.90 4.37
N THR A 166 1.26 9.54 4.34
CA THR A 166 1.53 10.70 3.48
C THR A 166 1.86 10.30 2.04
N SER A 167 2.23 9.03 1.82
CA SER A 167 2.46 8.44 0.49
C SER A 167 1.85 7.04 0.38
N ASN A 168 1.67 6.59 -0.85
CA ASN A 168 1.27 5.22 -1.19
C ASN A 168 2.31 4.54 -2.10
N ILE A 169 2.05 3.29 -2.50
CA ILE A 169 2.98 2.51 -3.33
C ILE A 169 3.20 3.09 -4.73
N ASP A 170 2.21 3.79 -5.29
CA ASP A 170 2.32 4.42 -6.60
C ASP A 170 3.19 5.68 -6.54
N ASP A 171 3.16 6.42 -5.43
CA ASP A 171 4.09 7.54 -5.19
C ASP A 171 5.54 7.03 -5.11
N VAL A 172 5.76 5.91 -4.40
CA VAL A 172 7.06 5.23 -4.33
C VAL A 172 7.52 4.76 -5.71
N ARG A 173 6.60 4.25 -6.54
CA ARG A 173 6.89 3.88 -7.93
C ARG A 173 7.28 5.10 -8.76
N ALA A 174 6.54 6.19 -8.64
CA ALA A 174 6.79 7.44 -9.36
C ALA A 174 8.13 8.09 -8.96
N ALA A 175 8.57 7.91 -7.71
CA ALA A 175 9.88 8.32 -7.23
C ALA A 175 11.05 7.48 -7.79
N GLY A 176 10.77 6.42 -8.55
CA GLY A 176 11.78 5.63 -9.27
C GLY A 176 12.39 4.48 -8.46
N TYR A 177 11.78 4.10 -7.33
CA TYR A 177 12.21 2.93 -6.58
C TYR A 177 11.93 1.64 -7.35
N GLN A 178 12.81 0.64 -7.19
CA GLN A 178 12.59 -0.69 -7.72
C GLN A 178 11.52 -1.40 -6.88
N ILE A 179 10.44 -1.83 -7.52
CA ILE A 179 9.33 -2.53 -6.86
C ILE A 179 9.14 -3.89 -7.53
N ALA A 180 9.04 -4.94 -6.73
CA ALA A 180 8.69 -6.29 -7.14
C ALA A 180 7.39 -6.72 -6.44
N ASP A 181 6.42 -7.22 -7.20
CA ASP A 181 5.20 -7.76 -6.63
C ASP A 181 5.39 -9.24 -6.27
N SER A 182 5.04 -9.63 -5.05
CA SER A 182 4.95 -11.06 -4.66
C SER A 182 4.02 -11.85 -5.59
N GLY A 183 2.93 -11.23 -6.07
CA GLY A 183 1.95 -11.84 -6.96
C GLY A 183 2.45 -12.11 -8.38
N ASP A 184 3.58 -11.52 -8.79
CA ASP A 184 4.19 -11.76 -10.11
C ASP A 184 4.89 -13.12 -10.19
N TYR A 185 5.11 -13.78 -9.04
CA TYR A 185 5.81 -15.05 -8.97
C TYR A 185 4.84 -16.20 -8.70
N ASP A 186 4.97 -17.29 -9.45
CA ASP A 186 4.53 -18.59 -8.95
C ASP A 186 5.60 -19.20 -8.04
N ARG A 187 5.26 -20.32 -7.37
CA ARG A 187 6.19 -20.99 -6.45
C ARG A 187 7.49 -21.42 -7.15
N ALA A 188 7.46 -21.82 -8.42
CA ALA A 188 8.64 -22.28 -9.15
C ALA A 188 9.56 -21.10 -9.52
N ALA A 189 8.98 -20.01 -10.02
CA ALA A 189 9.66 -18.76 -10.33
C ALA A 189 10.31 -18.16 -9.07
N ALA A 190 9.60 -18.15 -7.93
CA ALA A 190 10.14 -17.72 -6.65
C ALA A 190 11.39 -18.52 -6.26
N LEU A 191 11.34 -19.86 -6.36
CA LEU A 191 12.50 -20.71 -6.08
C LEU A 191 13.67 -20.44 -7.02
N GLN A 192 13.40 -20.11 -8.29
CA GLN A 192 14.45 -19.77 -9.25
C GLN A 192 15.15 -18.44 -8.89
N VAL A 193 14.40 -17.42 -8.48
CA VAL A 193 14.94 -16.14 -7.99
C VAL A 193 15.83 -16.39 -6.76
N ILE A 194 15.35 -17.17 -5.80
CA ILE A 194 16.12 -17.52 -4.58
C ILE A 194 17.40 -18.28 -4.95
N ALA A 195 17.33 -19.23 -5.89
CA ALA A 195 18.51 -19.97 -6.35
C ALA A 195 19.55 -19.06 -7.01
N LYS A 196 19.12 -18.01 -7.73
CA LYS A 196 20.03 -17.02 -8.33
C LYS A 196 20.79 -16.24 -7.25
N HIS A 197 20.10 -15.82 -6.19
CA HIS A 197 20.70 -15.03 -5.11
C HIS A 197 21.54 -15.86 -4.12
N THR A 198 21.21 -17.13 -3.90
CA THR A 198 21.98 -18.03 -3.00
C THR A 198 23.27 -18.56 -3.63
N LYS A 199 23.32 -18.68 -4.96
CA LYS A 199 24.55 -19.12 -5.67
C LYS A 199 25.71 -18.14 -5.53
N PHE A 200 25.45 -16.85 -5.27
CA PHE A 200 26.48 -15.84 -5.08
C PHE A 200 27.21 -15.93 -3.72
N GLY A 201 26.69 -16.69 -2.74
CA GLY A 201 27.26 -16.78 -1.39
C GLY A 201 28.24 -17.92 -1.13
N ARG A 202 28.62 -18.73 -2.14
CA ARG A 202 29.36 -19.99 -1.94
C ARG A 202 30.66 -20.16 -2.73
N GLY A 203 31.31 -19.06 -3.12
CA GLY A 203 32.59 -19.09 -3.86
C GLY A 203 33.63 -18.07 -3.37
N GLY A 204 34.55 -18.48 -2.50
CA GLY A 204 35.78 -17.76 -2.10
C GLY A 204 35.98 -17.77 -0.58
N SER A 205 37.08 -18.22 0.03
CA SER A 205 38.45 -18.43 -0.43
C SER A 205 39.17 -19.39 0.54
N THR A 206 39.53 -20.61 0.10
CA THR A 206 40.65 -21.36 0.72
C THR A 206 41.94 -20.84 0.12
N ARG A 207 42.48 -19.74 0.66
CA ARG A 207 43.87 -19.34 0.36
C ARG A 207 44.79 -20.23 1.16
N ASN A 208 45.29 -21.25 0.48
CA ASN A 208 46.33 -22.16 0.91
C ASN A 208 47.63 -21.37 1.16
N SER A 209 47.95 -21.05 2.42
CA SER A 209 49.27 -20.53 2.80
C SER A 209 50.18 -21.71 3.13
N SER A 210 50.90 -22.23 2.12
CA SER A 210 52.08 -23.04 2.37
C SER A 210 53.22 -22.10 2.76
N VAL A 211 53.58 -22.10 4.05
CA VAL A 211 54.77 -21.43 4.55
C VAL A 211 55.99 -22.26 4.13
N LYS A 212 56.94 -21.62 3.46
CA LYS A 212 58.32 -22.07 3.32
C LYS A 212 59.17 -21.32 4.33
#